data_AF-A0A0Q7GMR5-F1
#
_entry.id   AF-A0A0Q7GMR5-F1
#
_cell.length_a   1.000
_cell.length_b   1.000
_cell.length_c   1.000
_cell.angle_alpha   90.00
_cell.angle_beta   90.00
_cell.angle_gamma   90.00
#
_symmetry.space_group_name_H-M   'P 1'
#
loop_
_entity.id
_entity.type
_entity.pdbx_description
1 polymer ?
#
loop_
_entity_poly.entity_id
_entity_poly.type
_entity_poly.pdbx_seq_one_letter_code
_entity_poly.pdbx_strand_id
1 'polypeptide(L)'
;MKKLFLIIFVLGLTNLSAQNYFMSAPEGFGAAATGGGNATPVTVSTYADLTANLKLTTPQVILVSGTIACTYASVLVNDKTIIGLPGARLVSTDQTAAGSGILSLKPGSNNIIIRNLIFEGPGAYDVDGRDNLTSEATNIWVDHCEFQDGMDGNFDNKGAADNVTISWCKFTYLKTPKAGGSGGADDHRFTDLVGSGKSDFPSDGHYSITFKNCYWADGCRERMPRARNAELHILNCYYNTSVTSSLAIGLGGGDKNSTCYVEGTDFAQIGTAFKNYISTDGGTVGIVFLNSLKAPADYGEAVTKPSYTYTTLPVADLAGYITNTSCGSGATLQVSAAGVISTSCTTNLGVTENTNNLDLKYYPTVIDSLLNVQFSNKENGTAIISIFSASGSKVYSSLKNINSDENIELNMGNLAKGNYICKIQIDNRIKTFKFIKN
;
A
#
# COMPACT_ATOMS: atom_id res chain seq x y z
N MET A 1 -54.92 6.71 31.44
CA MET A 1 -54.15 6.09 30.34
C MET A 1 -53.02 7.03 29.94
N LYS A 2 -51.80 6.84 30.50
CA LYS A 2 -50.61 7.59 30.06
C LYS A 2 -49.86 6.68 29.08
N LYS A 3 -49.81 7.10 27.80
CA LYS A 3 -49.08 6.39 26.74
C LYS A 3 -47.58 6.56 26.97
N LEU A 4 -46.89 5.47 27.26
CA LEU A 4 -45.44 5.42 27.34
C LEU A 4 -44.89 5.25 25.92
N PHE A 5 -44.25 6.29 25.37
CA PHE A 5 -43.51 6.17 24.11
C PHE A 5 -42.19 5.46 24.39
N LEU A 6 -42.05 4.25 23.87
CA LEU A 6 -40.81 3.48 23.88
C LEU A 6 -39.86 4.07 22.82
N ILE A 7 -38.91 4.89 23.23
CA ILE A 7 -37.80 5.33 22.37
C ILE A 7 -36.82 4.16 22.27
N ILE A 8 -36.85 3.45 21.15
CA ILE A 8 -35.84 2.45 20.81
C ILE A 8 -34.59 3.21 20.36
N PHE A 9 -33.62 3.33 21.25
CA PHE A 9 -32.28 3.81 20.92
C PHE A 9 -31.55 2.70 20.16
N VAL A 10 -31.60 2.73 18.82
CA VAL A 10 -30.74 1.89 17.99
C VAL A 10 -29.32 2.45 18.12
N LEU A 11 -28.55 1.93 19.08
CA LEU A 11 -27.11 2.10 19.10
C LEU A 11 -26.56 1.45 17.83
N GLY A 12 -26.28 2.26 16.82
CA GLY A 12 -25.54 1.85 15.64
C GLY A 12 -24.20 1.27 16.09
N LEU A 13 -24.01 -0.03 15.88
CA LEU A 13 -22.72 -0.68 15.97
C LEU A 13 -21.85 -0.10 14.85
N THR A 14 -21.09 0.95 15.14
CA THR A 14 -19.99 1.38 14.28
C THR A 14 -18.95 0.28 14.32
N ASN A 15 -18.77 -0.43 13.21
CA ASN A 15 -17.62 -1.31 13.03
C ASN A 15 -16.37 -0.43 13.06
N LEU A 16 -15.72 -0.35 14.22
CA LEU A 16 -14.35 0.17 14.32
C LEU A 16 -13.43 -0.89 13.71
N SER A 17 -13.15 -0.80 12.42
CA SER A 17 -12.08 -1.53 11.77
C SER A 17 -10.75 -0.83 12.06
N ALA A 18 -9.79 -1.54 12.64
CA ALA A 18 -8.43 -1.05 12.71
C ALA A 18 -7.84 -1.04 11.30
N GLN A 19 -7.45 0.13 10.80
CA GLN A 19 -6.81 0.28 9.51
C GLN A 19 -5.45 -0.42 9.52
N ASN A 20 -5.21 -1.31 8.56
CA ASN A 20 -3.88 -1.85 8.32
C ASN A 20 -3.08 -0.87 7.45
N TYR A 21 -2.12 -0.18 8.06
CA TYR A 21 -1.23 0.78 7.40
C TYR A 21 0.07 0.17 6.89
N PHE A 22 0.25 -1.16 6.97
CA PHE A 22 1.36 -1.83 6.31
C PHE A 22 0.93 -3.23 5.89
N MET A 23 0.97 -3.49 4.59
CA MET A 23 0.64 -4.82 4.07
C MET A 23 1.83 -5.76 4.31
N SER A 24 1.55 -6.98 4.78
CA SER A 24 2.56 -8.04 4.96
C SER A 24 2.89 -8.77 3.65
N ALA A 25 1.97 -8.73 2.68
CA ALA A 25 2.09 -9.31 1.36
C ALA A 25 1.35 -8.45 0.32
N PRO A 26 1.74 -8.49 -0.96
CA PRO A 26 1.02 -7.81 -2.02
C PRO A 26 -0.40 -8.37 -2.20
N GLU A 27 -1.33 -7.50 -2.53
CA GLU A 27 -2.63 -7.84 -3.09
C GLU A 27 -2.73 -7.22 -4.49
N GLY A 28 -3.55 -7.76 -5.39
CA GLY A 28 -3.63 -7.27 -6.77
C GLY A 28 -2.93 -8.18 -7.76
N PHE A 29 -2.74 -7.68 -8.98
CA PHE A 29 -2.06 -8.43 -10.05
C PHE A 29 -0.60 -8.77 -9.68
N GLY A 30 0.07 -7.95 -8.85
CA GLY A 30 1.42 -8.24 -8.34
C GLY A 30 1.48 -9.19 -7.12
N ALA A 31 0.39 -9.88 -6.77
CA ALA A 31 0.32 -10.75 -5.58
C ALA A 31 1.35 -11.89 -5.55
N ALA A 32 1.93 -12.25 -6.71
CA ALA A 32 2.97 -13.28 -6.81
C ALA A 32 4.38 -12.79 -6.42
N ALA A 33 4.60 -11.49 -6.23
CA ALA A 33 5.91 -10.96 -5.89
C ALA A 33 6.34 -11.39 -4.46
N THR A 34 7.48 -12.07 -4.39
CA THR A 34 8.15 -12.53 -3.16
C THR A 34 9.51 -11.85 -2.94
N GLY A 35 10.04 -11.17 -3.97
CA GLY A 35 11.28 -10.42 -3.91
C GLY A 35 12.49 -11.27 -3.53
N GLY A 36 13.35 -10.73 -2.68
CA GLY A 36 14.52 -11.42 -2.13
C GLY A 36 14.22 -12.46 -1.04
N GLY A 37 12.93 -12.68 -0.72
CA GLY A 37 12.49 -13.65 0.28
C GLY A 37 13.13 -13.42 1.65
N ASN A 38 13.71 -14.48 2.22
CA ASN A 38 14.32 -14.48 3.55
C ASN A 38 15.85 -14.23 3.52
N ALA A 39 16.39 -13.67 2.42
CA ALA A 39 17.80 -13.35 2.35
C ALA A 39 18.19 -12.37 3.49
N THR A 40 19.38 -12.55 4.05
CA THR A 40 19.87 -11.65 5.11
C THR A 40 19.98 -10.23 4.56
N PRO A 41 19.39 -9.22 5.23
CA PRO A 41 19.43 -7.85 4.75
C PRO A 41 20.86 -7.30 4.66
N VAL A 42 21.16 -6.62 3.55
CA VAL A 42 22.39 -5.85 3.34
C VAL A 42 22.05 -4.37 3.27
N THR A 43 22.79 -3.52 3.99
CA THR A 43 22.56 -2.07 3.96
C THR A 43 23.48 -1.39 2.95
N VAL A 44 22.92 -0.52 2.12
CA VAL A 44 23.64 0.28 1.13
C VAL A 44 23.38 1.77 1.37
N SER A 45 24.40 2.59 1.19
CA SER A 45 24.32 4.06 1.35
C SER A 45 24.97 4.82 0.20
N THR A 46 25.41 4.12 -0.85
CA THR A 46 26.02 4.72 -2.03
C THR A 46 25.38 4.17 -3.30
N TYR A 47 25.44 4.94 -4.38
CA TYR A 47 24.92 4.52 -5.69
C TYR A 47 25.68 3.30 -6.23
N ALA A 48 26.99 3.22 -6.00
CA ALA A 48 27.81 2.09 -6.39
C ALA A 48 27.36 0.80 -5.69
N ASP A 49 27.14 0.85 -4.37
CA ASP A 49 26.70 -0.33 -3.61
C ASP A 49 25.29 -0.75 -3.98
N LEU A 50 24.37 0.22 -4.14
CA LEU A 50 23.00 -0.06 -4.57
C LEU A 50 23.01 -0.79 -5.93
N THR A 51 23.68 -0.22 -6.93
CA THR A 51 23.71 -0.81 -8.27
C THR A 51 24.46 -2.14 -8.34
N ALA A 52 25.50 -2.34 -7.51
CA ALA A 52 26.19 -3.62 -7.40
C ALA A 52 25.26 -4.71 -6.86
N ASN A 53 24.52 -4.43 -5.76
CA ASN A 53 23.60 -5.39 -5.16
C ASN A 53 22.39 -5.71 -6.06
N LEU A 54 21.87 -4.72 -6.80
CA LEU A 54 20.80 -4.93 -7.77
C LEU A 54 21.18 -5.92 -8.88
N LYS A 55 22.46 -5.93 -9.28
CA LYS A 55 23.00 -6.79 -10.35
C LYS A 55 23.37 -8.20 -9.90
N LEU A 56 23.34 -8.49 -8.59
CA LEU A 56 23.64 -9.83 -8.08
C LEU A 56 22.58 -10.83 -8.60
N THR A 57 23.03 -12.01 -8.99
CA THR A 57 22.15 -13.08 -9.48
C THR A 57 21.46 -13.85 -8.36
N THR A 58 21.96 -13.74 -7.13
CA THR A 58 21.33 -14.34 -5.95
C THR A 58 20.22 -13.44 -5.40
N PRO A 59 19.18 -14.00 -4.76
CA PRO A 59 18.16 -13.19 -4.08
C PRO A 59 18.78 -12.25 -3.05
N GLN A 60 18.31 -11.00 -2.97
CA GLN A 60 18.81 -10.01 -2.00
C GLN A 60 17.68 -9.25 -1.32
N VAL A 61 17.86 -8.98 -0.02
CA VAL A 61 17.12 -7.94 0.70
C VAL A 61 18.07 -6.75 0.90
N ILE A 62 17.80 -5.64 0.21
CA ILE A 62 18.66 -4.45 0.16
C ILE A 62 17.98 -3.35 0.96
N LEU A 63 18.60 -2.93 2.07
CA LEU A 63 18.18 -1.79 2.86
C LEU A 63 18.91 -0.53 2.39
N VAL A 64 18.19 0.46 1.90
CA VAL A 64 18.76 1.74 1.49
C VAL A 64 18.78 2.66 2.70
N SER A 65 19.94 3.24 3.00
CA SER A 65 20.13 4.16 4.12
C SER A 65 20.50 5.57 3.64
N GLY A 66 19.84 6.57 4.21
CA GLY A 66 20.13 7.98 3.93
C GLY A 66 19.76 8.41 2.52
N THR A 67 20.44 9.44 2.04
CA THR A 67 20.23 9.99 0.69
C THR A 67 21.33 9.52 -0.25
N ILE A 68 20.94 8.87 -1.35
CA ILE A 68 21.85 8.44 -2.41
C ILE A 68 21.62 9.33 -3.63
N ALA A 69 22.67 10.03 -4.06
CA ALA A 69 22.68 10.73 -5.34
C ALA A 69 22.85 9.73 -6.49
N CYS A 70 21.96 9.79 -7.47
CA CYS A 70 21.87 8.84 -8.59
C CYS A 70 22.21 9.51 -9.93
N THR A 71 22.82 8.76 -10.85
CA THR A 71 23.17 9.19 -12.22
C THR A 71 22.52 8.28 -13.27
N TYR A 72 21.24 7.94 -13.07
CA TYR A 72 20.42 6.97 -13.82
C TYR A 72 21.02 5.55 -13.95
N ALA A 73 20.26 4.54 -13.52
CA ALA A 73 20.60 3.13 -13.71
C ALA A 73 19.55 2.42 -14.56
N SER A 74 19.97 1.69 -15.60
CA SER A 74 19.11 0.73 -16.30
C SER A 74 19.69 -0.68 -16.13
N VAL A 75 18.99 -1.51 -15.37
CA VAL A 75 19.50 -2.79 -14.85
C VAL A 75 18.50 -3.93 -15.00
N LEU A 76 19.01 -5.13 -15.25
CA LEU A 76 18.24 -6.37 -15.17
C LEU A 76 18.22 -6.80 -13.69
N VAL A 77 17.03 -6.93 -13.12
CA VAL A 77 16.85 -7.15 -11.67
C VAL A 77 15.95 -8.36 -11.47
N ASN A 78 16.38 -9.32 -10.65
CA ASN A 78 15.59 -10.51 -10.33
C ASN A 78 15.70 -10.86 -8.85
N ASP A 79 14.58 -11.25 -8.24
CA ASP A 79 14.52 -11.72 -6.84
C ASP A 79 15.12 -10.71 -5.85
N LYS A 80 14.65 -9.45 -5.92
CA LYS A 80 15.14 -8.38 -5.05
C LYS A 80 14.01 -7.79 -4.21
N THR A 81 14.29 -7.59 -2.93
CA THR A 81 13.49 -6.72 -2.05
C THR A 81 14.34 -5.50 -1.73
N ILE A 82 13.92 -4.31 -2.15
CA ILE A 82 14.64 -3.05 -1.95
C ILE A 82 13.79 -2.21 -0.99
N ILE A 83 14.30 -1.93 0.21
CA ILE A 83 13.54 -1.26 1.27
C ILE A 83 14.31 -0.03 1.74
N GLY A 84 13.66 1.14 1.73
CA GLY A 84 14.22 2.32 2.38
C GLY A 84 14.11 2.22 3.91
N LEU A 85 15.21 2.47 4.60
CA LEU A 85 15.15 2.85 6.02
C LEU A 85 14.41 4.19 6.15
N PRO A 86 13.88 4.55 7.34
CA PRO A 86 13.14 5.79 7.52
C PRO A 86 13.87 7.01 6.94
N GLY A 87 13.21 7.71 6.00
CA GLY A 87 13.76 8.88 5.32
C GLY A 87 14.77 8.58 4.20
N ALA A 88 14.94 7.34 3.77
CA ALA A 88 15.83 7.00 2.67
C ALA A 88 15.36 7.59 1.33
N ARG A 89 16.29 8.21 0.60
CA ARG A 89 16.03 8.92 -0.66
C ARG A 89 16.97 8.46 -1.75
N LEU A 90 16.44 8.31 -2.96
CA LEU A 90 17.20 8.26 -4.20
C LEU A 90 16.96 9.57 -4.95
N VAL A 91 18.01 10.34 -5.21
CA VAL A 91 17.90 11.72 -5.71
C VAL A 91 18.61 11.85 -7.04
N SER A 92 17.91 12.35 -8.06
CA SER A 92 18.48 12.77 -9.34
C SER A 92 18.36 14.29 -9.49
N THR A 93 19.42 14.94 -9.98
CA THR A 93 19.47 16.41 -10.16
C THR A 93 19.75 16.83 -11.60
N ASP A 94 19.99 15.87 -12.49
CA ASP A 94 20.33 16.12 -13.88
C ASP A 94 19.06 16.34 -14.72
N GLN A 95 18.97 17.49 -15.40
CA GLN A 95 17.85 17.84 -16.28
C GLN A 95 18.16 17.64 -17.77
N THR A 96 19.09 16.76 -18.12
CA THR A 96 19.34 16.35 -19.50
C THR A 96 18.57 15.08 -19.85
N ALA A 97 18.29 14.88 -21.14
CA ALA A 97 17.56 13.71 -21.61
C ALA A 97 18.23 12.39 -21.19
N ALA A 98 19.57 12.34 -21.24
CA ALA A 98 20.35 11.14 -20.98
C ALA A 98 20.69 10.91 -19.50
N GLY A 99 20.80 11.98 -18.69
CA GLY A 99 21.24 11.91 -17.30
C GLY A 99 20.13 11.94 -16.26
N SER A 100 18.93 12.38 -16.65
CA SER A 100 17.75 12.42 -15.78
C SER A 100 17.28 11.03 -15.36
N GLY A 101 16.33 10.99 -14.42
CA GLY A 101 15.76 9.76 -13.87
C GLY A 101 16.64 9.06 -12.84
N ILE A 102 16.13 7.96 -12.27
CA ILE A 102 16.81 7.23 -11.19
C ILE A 102 17.04 5.77 -11.57
N LEU A 103 15.98 5.01 -11.84
CA LEU A 103 16.07 3.57 -12.05
C LEU A 103 15.14 3.11 -13.17
N SER A 104 15.66 2.23 -14.02
CA SER A 104 14.91 1.51 -15.04
C SER A 104 15.15 0.01 -14.87
N LEU A 105 14.07 -0.74 -14.69
CA LEU A 105 14.07 -2.20 -14.66
C LEU A 105 13.90 -2.70 -16.09
N LYS A 106 14.94 -3.35 -16.61
CA LYS A 106 14.99 -3.83 -18.01
C LYS A 106 14.00 -4.98 -18.26
N PRO A 107 13.62 -5.22 -19.53
CA PRO A 107 12.91 -6.43 -19.92
C PRO A 107 13.60 -7.69 -19.39
N GLY A 108 12.80 -8.65 -18.91
CA GLY A 108 13.29 -9.87 -18.27
C GLY A 108 13.62 -9.72 -16.78
N SER A 109 13.42 -8.53 -16.20
CA SER A 109 13.42 -8.35 -14.75
C SER A 109 12.13 -8.95 -14.17
N ASN A 110 12.22 -9.65 -13.04
CA ASN A 110 11.09 -10.38 -12.47
C ASN A 110 11.19 -10.53 -10.94
N ASN A 111 10.04 -10.63 -10.27
CA ASN A 111 9.95 -10.90 -8.83
C ASN A 111 10.67 -9.85 -7.96
N ILE A 112 10.11 -8.64 -7.95
CA ILE A 112 10.74 -7.47 -7.33
C ILE A 112 9.78 -6.84 -6.32
N ILE A 113 10.30 -6.49 -5.15
CA ILE A 113 9.60 -5.69 -4.15
C ILE A 113 10.40 -4.40 -3.93
N ILE A 114 9.76 -3.24 -4.04
CA ILE A 114 10.34 -1.92 -3.74
C ILE A 114 9.49 -1.25 -2.67
N ARG A 115 10.07 -0.92 -1.51
CA ARG A 115 9.31 -0.37 -0.38
C ARG A 115 9.96 0.81 0.31
N ASN A 116 9.12 1.68 0.86
CA ASN A 116 9.54 2.75 1.78
C ASN A 116 10.65 3.67 1.26
N LEU A 117 10.68 3.94 -0.04
CA LEU A 117 11.69 4.77 -0.68
C LEU A 117 11.10 6.08 -1.18
N ILE A 118 11.87 7.16 -1.04
CA ILE A 118 11.57 8.42 -1.69
C ILE A 118 12.40 8.50 -2.96
N PHE A 119 11.73 8.61 -4.11
CA PHE A 119 12.33 8.93 -5.40
C PHE A 119 12.17 10.43 -5.62
N GLU A 120 13.26 11.17 -5.70
CA GLU A 120 13.25 12.61 -5.92
C GLU A 120 13.94 12.94 -7.24
N GLY A 121 13.14 13.41 -8.20
CA GLY A 121 13.62 13.85 -9.50
C GLY A 121 14.06 15.32 -9.50
N PRO A 122 14.63 15.78 -10.61
CA PRO A 122 15.19 17.12 -10.73
C PRO A 122 14.11 18.21 -10.97
N GLY A 123 12.83 17.86 -11.07
CA GLY A 123 11.73 18.76 -11.43
C GLY A 123 11.29 18.61 -12.89
N ALA A 124 9.99 18.84 -13.14
CA ALA A 124 9.37 18.67 -14.45
C ALA A 124 9.96 19.63 -15.50
N TYR A 125 10.59 19.07 -16.52
CA TYR A 125 11.14 19.79 -17.67
C TYR A 125 11.21 18.84 -18.87
N ASP A 126 10.36 19.07 -19.87
CA ASP A 126 10.14 18.09 -20.93
C ASP A 126 11.24 18.08 -21.99
N VAL A 127 12.28 17.27 -21.83
CA VAL A 127 13.32 17.10 -22.87
C VAL A 127 13.38 15.68 -23.40
N ASP A 128 12.26 14.94 -23.35
CA ASP A 128 12.21 13.49 -23.60
C ASP A 128 13.21 12.74 -22.68
N GLY A 129 13.11 13.05 -21.39
CA GLY A 129 14.02 12.56 -20.36
C GLY A 129 13.73 11.15 -19.87
N ARG A 130 14.14 10.86 -18.64
CA ARG A 130 13.86 9.60 -17.97
C ARG A 130 13.01 9.84 -16.74
N ASP A 131 12.28 8.80 -16.39
CA ASP A 131 11.39 8.77 -15.24
C ASP A 131 12.16 8.59 -13.94
N ASN A 132 11.55 8.94 -12.82
CA ASN A 132 12.05 8.51 -11.51
C ASN A 132 12.19 6.98 -11.48
N LEU A 133 11.12 6.26 -11.81
CA LEU A 133 11.16 4.81 -12.01
C LEU A 133 10.52 4.44 -13.34
N THR A 134 11.21 3.63 -14.14
CA THR A 134 10.62 2.94 -15.29
C THR A 134 10.67 1.43 -15.05
N SER A 135 9.58 0.72 -15.29
CA SER A 135 9.53 -0.74 -15.23
C SER A 135 9.15 -1.35 -16.58
N GLU A 136 9.94 -2.33 -17.00
CA GLU A 136 9.59 -3.33 -18.01
C GLU A 136 9.62 -4.74 -17.40
N ALA A 137 9.44 -4.81 -16.07
CA ALA A 137 9.55 -6.02 -15.25
C ALA A 137 8.20 -6.69 -15.00
N THR A 138 8.21 -8.00 -14.76
CA THR A 138 7.03 -8.76 -14.37
C THR A 138 7.02 -9.13 -12.88
N ASN A 139 5.83 -9.33 -12.30
CA ASN A 139 5.67 -9.74 -10.89
C ASN A 139 6.37 -8.76 -9.92
N ILE A 140 5.84 -7.54 -9.85
CA ILE A 140 6.42 -6.45 -9.05
C ILE A 140 5.42 -5.93 -8.02
N TRP A 141 5.94 -5.60 -6.85
CA TRP A 141 5.22 -4.88 -5.80
C TRP A 141 5.98 -3.62 -5.39
N VAL A 142 5.40 -2.45 -5.66
CA VAL A 142 5.92 -1.16 -5.20
C VAL A 142 5.00 -0.63 -4.12
N ASP A 143 5.51 -0.53 -2.88
CA ASP A 143 4.67 -0.23 -1.71
C ASP A 143 5.24 0.85 -0.79
N HIS A 144 4.40 1.78 -0.34
CA HIS A 144 4.86 2.88 0.53
C HIS A 144 6.04 3.67 -0.06
N CYS A 145 6.09 3.86 -1.38
CA CYS A 145 7.09 4.74 -1.99
C CYS A 145 6.51 6.14 -2.16
N GLU A 146 7.37 7.16 -2.09
CA GLU A 146 7.01 8.53 -2.44
C GLU A 146 7.78 8.97 -3.67
N PHE A 147 7.07 9.36 -4.72
CA PHE A 147 7.64 9.86 -5.96
C PHE A 147 7.43 11.36 -6.04
N GLN A 148 8.53 12.09 -6.14
CA GLN A 148 8.56 13.56 -6.16
C GLN A 148 9.24 14.02 -7.43
N ASP A 149 8.62 14.99 -8.10
CA ASP A 149 9.33 15.84 -9.07
C ASP A 149 10.00 15.10 -10.23
N GLY A 150 9.35 14.04 -10.75
CA GLY A 150 9.76 13.39 -11.99
C GLY A 150 10.01 14.41 -13.11
N MET A 151 11.08 14.23 -13.87
CA MET A 151 11.40 15.17 -14.95
C MET A 151 10.47 14.96 -16.15
N ASP A 152 10.35 13.71 -16.55
CA ASP A 152 9.34 13.17 -17.45
C ASP A 152 8.25 12.53 -16.55
N GLY A 153 8.21 11.20 -16.40
CA GLY A 153 7.34 10.50 -15.47
C GLY A 153 7.85 10.38 -14.03
N ASN A 154 6.92 10.13 -13.10
CA ASN A 154 7.23 9.61 -11.76
C ASN A 154 7.39 8.07 -11.80
N PHE A 155 6.39 7.34 -12.30
CA PHE A 155 6.50 5.89 -12.43
C PHE A 155 5.81 5.34 -13.67
N ASP A 156 6.62 4.96 -14.66
CA ASP A 156 6.16 4.39 -15.92
C ASP A 156 6.27 2.86 -15.95
N ASN A 157 5.23 2.20 -16.47
CA ASN A 157 5.20 0.77 -16.75
C ASN A 157 4.96 0.57 -18.25
N LYS A 158 5.89 -0.06 -18.95
CA LYS A 158 5.85 -0.20 -20.42
C LYS A 158 6.55 -1.45 -20.90
N GLY A 159 6.60 -1.67 -22.21
CA GLY A 159 7.27 -2.83 -22.79
C GLY A 159 6.70 -4.12 -22.24
N ALA A 160 7.55 -4.92 -21.60
CA ALA A 160 7.19 -6.22 -21.03
C ALA A 160 6.61 -6.18 -19.60
N ALA A 161 6.34 -4.99 -19.04
CA ALA A 161 5.78 -4.90 -17.69
C ALA A 161 4.43 -5.61 -17.58
N ASP A 162 4.23 -6.40 -16.53
CA ASP A 162 2.96 -7.07 -16.25
C ASP A 162 2.93 -7.64 -14.82
N ASN A 163 1.74 -7.95 -14.29
CA ASN A 163 1.55 -8.42 -12.92
C ASN A 163 2.16 -7.46 -11.88
N VAL A 164 1.63 -6.24 -11.88
CA VAL A 164 2.14 -5.11 -11.10
C VAL A 164 1.15 -4.74 -10.00
N THR A 165 1.60 -4.63 -8.76
CA THR A 165 0.87 -3.94 -7.69
C THR A 165 1.65 -2.71 -7.24
N ILE A 166 0.98 -1.57 -7.24
CA ILE A 166 1.46 -0.30 -6.71
C ILE A 166 0.54 0.05 -5.54
N SER A 167 1.03 -0.02 -4.31
CA SER A 167 0.21 0.18 -3.13
C SER A 167 0.75 1.22 -2.17
N TRP A 168 -0.13 1.98 -1.50
CA TRP A 168 0.27 2.98 -0.50
C TRP A 168 1.35 3.96 -1.01
N CYS A 169 1.46 4.16 -2.32
CA CYS A 169 2.44 5.08 -2.89
C CYS A 169 1.87 6.48 -2.94
N LYS A 170 2.72 7.48 -2.75
CA LYS A 170 2.37 8.89 -2.90
C LYS A 170 3.11 9.47 -4.09
N PHE A 171 2.39 10.21 -4.91
CA PHE A 171 2.92 10.93 -6.06
C PHE A 171 2.68 12.42 -5.88
N THR A 172 3.68 13.25 -6.15
CA THR A 172 3.57 14.71 -5.96
C THR A 172 4.59 15.45 -6.82
N TYR A 173 4.32 16.73 -7.07
CA TYR A 173 5.28 17.66 -7.64
C TYR A 173 5.37 18.89 -6.75
N LEU A 174 6.54 19.11 -6.17
CA LEU A 174 6.85 20.17 -5.22
C LEU A 174 7.61 21.32 -5.90
N LYS A 175 8.30 21.03 -7.01
CA LYS A 175 9.08 22.00 -7.80
C LYS A 175 8.21 22.61 -8.90
N THR A 176 8.41 23.90 -9.17
CA THR A 176 7.72 24.60 -10.27
C THR A 176 8.13 23.97 -11.61
N PRO A 177 7.18 23.61 -12.50
CA PRO A 177 7.50 23.07 -13.81
C PRO A 177 8.21 24.12 -14.69
N LYS A 178 9.08 23.66 -15.58
CA LYS A 178 9.83 24.52 -16.49
C LYS A 178 9.34 24.33 -17.93
N ALA A 179 9.04 25.45 -18.59
CA ALA A 179 8.63 25.50 -19.99
C ALA A 179 9.81 25.43 -20.98
N GLY A 180 9.50 25.24 -22.27
CA GLY A 180 10.49 25.34 -23.36
C GLY A 180 11.48 24.17 -23.44
N GLY A 181 11.07 22.98 -22.99
CA GLY A 181 11.80 21.75 -23.22
C GLY A 181 11.53 21.19 -24.63
N SER A 182 12.41 20.31 -25.13
CA SER A 182 12.32 19.76 -26.49
C SER A 182 11.18 18.77 -26.72
N GLY A 183 10.64 18.13 -25.67
CA GLY A 183 9.54 17.16 -25.78
C GLY A 183 8.15 17.81 -25.92
N GLY A 184 8.08 19.13 -25.75
CA GLY A 184 6.94 19.94 -26.22
C GLY A 184 5.83 20.21 -25.20
N ALA A 185 5.92 19.72 -23.97
CA ALA A 185 5.04 20.15 -22.87
C ALA A 185 5.70 21.22 -22.00
N ASP A 186 5.04 22.38 -21.87
CA ASP A 186 5.49 23.44 -20.96
C ASP A 186 5.30 23.10 -19.47
N ASP A 187 4.47 22.09 -19.19
CA ASP A 187 4.20 21.58 -17.84
C ASP A 187 4.03 20.05 -17.90
N HIS A 188 5.15 19.33 -17.77
CA HIS A 188 5.23 17.88 -17.83
C HIS A 188 5.05 17.20 -16.47
N ARG A 189 4.19 17.73 -15.60
CA ARG A 189 3.85 17.05 -14.32
C ARG A 189 2.92 15.85 -14.55
N PHE A 190 3.39 14.92 -15.37
CA PHE A 190 2.70 13.73 -15.87
C PHE A 190 3.18 12.51 -15.10
N THR A 191 2.33 11.96 -14.24
CA THR A 191 2.79 11.10 -13.15
C THR A 191 3.14 9.68 -13.61
N ASP A 192 2.17 8.94 -14.14
CA ASP A 192 2.30 7.51 -14.37
C ASP A 192 1.76 7.12 -15.76
N LEU A 193 2.64 6.68 -16.65
CA LEU A 193 2.26 6.10 -17.94
C LEU A 193 2.21 4.56 -17.85
N VAL A 194 1.15 3.98 -18.43
CA VAL A 194 1.01 2.53 -18.62
C VAL A 194 0.86 2.25 -20.11
N GLY A 195 1.86 1.61 -20.72
CA GLY A 195 1.92 1.40 -22.16
C GLY A 195 2.29 2.69 -22.91
N SER A 196 3.50 2.71 -23.48
CA SER A 196 4.06 3.91 -24.12
C SER A 196 3.40 4.27 -25.45
N GLY A 197 2.66 3.35 -26.07
CA GLY A 197 1.97 3.56 -27.33
C GLY A 197 0.91 2.51 -27.62
N LYS A 198 0.16 2.70 -28.72
CA LYS A 198 -0.92 1.78 -29.11
C LYS A 198 -0.45 0.35 -29.38
N SER A 199 0.77 0.17 -29.85
CA SER A 199 1.37 -1.12 -30.18
C SER A 199 2.37 -1.61 -29.12
N ASP A 200 2.41 -0.96 -27.96
CA ASP A 200 3.23 -1.36 -26.82
C ASP A 200 2.34 -2.13 -25.83
N PHE A 201 2.57 -3.42 -25.71
CA PHE A 201 1.81 -4.32 -24.83
C PHE A 201 2.64 -5.56 -24.47
N PRO A 202 2.43 -6.14 -23.28
CA PRO A 202 3.10 -7.37 -22.87
C PRO A 202 2.58 -8.57 -23.67
N SER A 203 3.25 -9.73 -23.52
CA SER A 203 3.02 -10.90 -24.37
C SER A 203 1.60 -11.48 -24.28
N ASP A 204 0.94 -11.34 -23.13
CA ASP A 204 -0.43 -11.77 -22.89
C ASP A 204 -1.47 -10.73 -23.37
N GLY A 205 -1.01 -9.55 -23.79
CA GLY A 205 -1.78 -8.52 -24.46
C GLY A 205 -2.17 -7.34 -23.58
N HIS A 206 -2.11 -7.47 -22.24
CA HIS A 206 -2.57 -6.41 -21.36
C HIS A 206 -1.60 -6.13 -20.22
N TYR A 207 -1.34 -4.86 -19.94
CA TYR A 207 -0.72 -4.46 -18.68
C TYR A 207 -1.68 -4.70 -17.52
N SER A 208 -1.45 -5.75 -16.73
CA SER A 208 -2.26 -6.07 -15.55
C SER A 208 -1.71 -5.33 -14.33
N ILE A 209 -2.32 -4.20 -13.96
CA ILE A 209 -1.81 -3.30 -12.93
C ILE A 209 -2.87 -2.92 -11.89
N THR A 210 -2.52 -3.12 -10.62
CA THR A 210 -3.32 -2.67 -9.48
C THR A 210 -2.69 -1.43 -8.85
N PHE A 211 -3.44 -0.33 -8.78
CA PHE A 211 -3.16 0.80 -7.89
C PHE A 211 -4.06 0.67 -6.66
N LYS A 212 -3.48 0.48 -5.48
CA LYS A 212 -4.22 0.30 -4.22
C LYS A 212 -3.79 1.32 -3.19
N ASN A 213 -4.71 2.05 -2.59
CA ASN A 213 -4.38 3.00 -1.51
C ASN A 213 -3.33 4.06 -1.96
N CYS A 214 -3.26 4.39 -3.24
CA CYS A 214 -2.31 5.37 -3.75
C CYS A 214 -2.85 6.79 -3.57
N TYR A 215 -1.92 7.73 -3.40
CA TYR A 215 -2.21 9.14 -3.24
C TYR A 215 -1.57 9.96 -4.36
N TRP A 216 -2.39 10.48 -5.28
CA TRP A 216 -1.97 11.55 -6.18
C TRP A 216 -2.23 12.90 -5.52
N ALA A 217 -1.16 13.47 -4.97
CA ALA A 217 -1.16 14.66 -4.15
C ALA A 217 -0.96 15.93 -4.97
N ASP A 218 -0.84 17.05 -4.26
CA ASP A 218 -0.68 18.36 -4.87
C ASP A 218 0.51 18.41 -5.84
N GLY A 219 0.32 19.20 -6.89
CA GLY A 219 1.26 19.33 -8.00
C GLY A 219 1.08 18.32 -9.13
N CYS A 220 0.46 17.15 -8.91
CA CYS A 220 0.13 16.23 -10.00
C CYS A 220 -0.81 16.91 -11.01
N ARG A 221 -0.45 16.89 -12.30
CA ARG A 221 -1.23 17.52 -13.38
C ARG A 221 -1.97 16.49 -14.22
N GLU A 222 -1.28 15.52 -14.83
CA GLU A 222 -1.97 14.46 -15.61
C GLU A 222 -1.38 13.07 -15.35
N ARG A 223 -1.98 12.07 -16.01
CA ARG A 223 -1.55 10.66 -16.03
C ARG A 223 -1.56 10.05 -14.63
N MET A 224 -2.74 9.91 -14.03
CA MET A 224 -2.92 9.32 -12.71
C MET A 224 -3.87 8.09 -12.76
N PRO A 225 -3.55 7.00 -13.48
CA PRO A 225 -2.54 6.87 -14.53
C PRO A 225 -3.09 7.29 -15.93
N ARG A 226 -2.21 7.34 -16.93
CA ARG A 226 -2.61 7.32 -18.36
C ARG A 226 -2.22 5.98 -18.98
N ALA A 227 -3.20 5.22 -19.47
CA ALA A 227 -3.00 3.84 -19.89
C ALA A 227 -3.47 3.52 -21.31
N ARG A 228 -2.81 2.54 -21.93
CA ARG A 228 -3.16 1.85 -23.18
C ARG A 228 -2.94 0.35 -23.00
N ASN A 229 -3.68 -0.49 -23.72
CA ASN A 229 -3.52 -1.94 -23.69
C ASN A 229 -3.52 -2.48 -22.25
N ALA A 230 -4.40 -1.98 -21.37
CA ALA A 230 -4.25 -2.20 -19.93
C ALA A 230 -5.50 -2.82 -19.31
N GLU A 231 -5.29 -3.69 -18.33
CA GLU A 231 -6.32 -4.11 -17.36
C GLU A 231 -5.95 -3.48 -16.01
N LEU A 232 -6.68 -2.43 -15.63
CA LEU A 232 -6.39 -1.68 -14.42
C LEU A 232 -7.39 -2.00 -13.31
N HIS A 233 -6.87 -2.08 -12.08
CA HIS A 233 -7.67 -1.98 -10.86
C HIS A 233 -7.22 -0.79 -10.03
N ILE A 234 -8.08 0.21 -9.86
CA ILE A 234 -7.84 1.38 -9.00
C ILE A 234 -8.72 1.21 -7.75
N LEU A 235 -8.08 0.78 -6.67
CA LEU A 235 -8.72 0.42 -5.42
C LEU A 235 -8.37 1.43 -4.33
N ASN A 236 -9.39 2.04 -3.73
CA ASN A 236 -9.22 2.92 -2.57
C ASN A 236 -8.12 3.99 -2.76
N CYS A 237 -8.04 4.60 -3.93
CA CYS A 237 -7.06 5.65 -4.18
C CYS A 237 -7.63 7.04 -3.86
N TYR A 238 -6.75 8.00 -3.62
CA TYR A 238 -7.10 9.37 -3.27
C TYR A 238 -6.46 10.36 -4.25
N TYR A 239 -7.28 11.21 -4.86
CA TYR A 239 -6.84 12.24 -5.80
C TYR A 239 -7.14 13.62 -5.22
N ASN A 240 -6.09 14.37 -4.88
CA ASN A 240 -6.23 15.67 -4.25
C ASN A 240 -5.10 16.61 -4.67
N THR A 241 -5.32 17.31 -5.78
CA THR A 241 -4.39 18.28 -6.36
C THR A 241 -5.08 19.61 -6.63
N SER A 242 -4.38 20.71 -6.33
CA SER A 242 -4.88 22.07 -6.57
C SER A 242 -4.72 22.53 -8.02
N VAL A 243 -4.05 21.74 -8.86
CA VAL A 243 -3.86 22.04 -10.29
C VAL A 243 -5.22 22.04 -11.01
N THR A 244 -5.64 23.20 -11.51
CA THR A 244 -6.98 23.39 -12.09
C THR A 244 -7.23 22.57 -13.36
N SER A 245 -6.21 22.43 -14.20
CA SER A 245 -6.27 21.63 -15.43
C SER A 245 -5.95 20.15 -15.20
N SER A 246 -6.04 19.67 -13.96
CA SER A 246 -5.62 18.31 -13.64
C SER A 246 -6.53 17.27 -14.27
N LEU A 247 -5.95 16.18 -14.75
CA LEU A 247 -6.64 15.03 -15.32
C LEU A 247 -6.14 13.76 -14.63
N ALA A 248 -7.02 13.08 -13.89
CA ALA A 248 -6.66 11.84 -13.21
C ALA A 248 -6.49 10.70 -14.22
N ILE A 249 -7.55 9.94 -14.49
CA ILE A 249 -7.47 8.71 -15.28
C ILE A 249 -7.61 9.03 -16.77
N GLY A 250 -6.60 8.66 -17.56
CA GLY A 250 -6.65 8.76 -19.02
C GLY A 250 -6.57 7.38 -19.67
N LEU A 251 -7.57 6.95 -20.44
CA LEU A 251 -7.54 5.63 -21.11
C LEU A 251 -7.61 5.75 -22.63
N GLY A 252 -6.61 5.20 -23.31
CA GLY A 252 -6.67 4.85 -24.73
C GLY A 252 -6.89 3.34 -24.88
N GLY A 253 -7.59 2.91 -25.92
CA GLY A 253 -7.77 1.48 -26.16
C GLY A 253 -6.46 0.81 -26.57
N GLY A 254 -5.75 1.40 -27.53
CA GLY A 254 -4.59 0.75 -28.15
C GLY A 254 -4.98 -0.47 -28.98
N ASP A 255 -4.01 -1.28 -29.39
CA ASP A 255 -4.24 -2.47 -30.23
C ASP A 255 -4.90 -3.63 -29.45
N LYS A 256 -4.93 -3.55 -28.12
CA LYS A 256 -5.45 -4.59 -27.22
C LYS A 256 -6.66 -4.17 -26.41
N ASN A 257 -7.10 -2.92 -26.50
CA ASN A 257 -8.15 -2.33 -25.68
C ASN A 257 -7.71 -2.14 -24.21
N SER A 258 -8.43 -1.28 -23.49
CA SER A 258 -8.17 -1.03 -22.07
C SER A 258 -9.43 -1.13 -21.23
N THR A 259 -9.31 -1.71 -20.05
CA THR A 259 -10.35 -1.74 -19.02
C THR A 259 -9.83 -1.18 -17.71
N CYS A 260 -10.72 -0.55 -16.93
CA CYS A 260 -10.38 -0.05 -15.61
C CYS A 260 -11.53 -0.26 -14.64
N TYR A 261 -11.29 -1.07 -13.62
CA TYR A 261 -12.20 -1.24 -12.49
C TYR A 261 -11.79 -0.25 -11.40
N VAL A 262 -12.61 0.77 -11.12
CA VAL A 262 -12.36 1.73 -10.06
C VAL A 262 -13.32 1.44 -8.92
N GLU A 263 -12.81 1.22 -7.72
CA GLU A 263 -13.66 1.03 -6.54
C GLU A 263 -13.15 1.72 -5.27
N GLY A 264 -14.08 2.19 -4.45
CA GLY A 264 -13.80 2.77 -3.14
C GLY A 264 -12.88 3.99 -3.17
N THR A 265 -12.78 4.68 -4.31
CA THR A 265 -11.80 5.74 -4.59
C THR A 265 -12.43 7.12 -4.42
N ASP A 266 -11.67 8.12 -3.97
CA ASP A 266 -12.15 9.49 -3.80
C ASP A 266 -11.39 10.47 -4.70
N PHE A 267 -12.14 11.07 -5.63
CA PHE A 267 -11.67 12.17 -6.49
C PHE A 267 -11.85 13.51 -5.78
N ALA A 268 -11.19 13.66 -4.63
CA ALA A 268 -11.45 14.71 -3.67
C ALA A 268 -11.27 16.12 -4.23
N GLN A 269 -10.18 16.35 -4.96
CA GLN A 269 -9.90 17.58 -5.66
C GLN A 269 -9.14 17.25 -6.96
N ILE A 270 -9.87 17.26 -8.08
CA ILE A 270 -9.35 17.02 -9.42
C ILE A 270 -10.14 17.85 -10.43
N GLY A 271 -9.49 18.35 -11.48
CA GLY A 271 -10.16 19.06 -12.56
C GLY A 271 -11.04 18.14 -13.40
N THR A 272 -10.47 17.03 -13.88
CA THR A 272 -11.16 15.99 -14.65
C THR A 272 -10.80 14.62 -14.09
N ALA A 273 -11.79 13.85 -13.65
CA ALA A 273 -11.54 12.52 -13.10
C ALA A 273 -11.21 11.47 -14.17
N PHE A 274 -11.85 11.56 -15.35
CA PHE A 274 -11.66 10.60 -16.44
C PHE A 274 -11.72 11.26 -17.82
N LYS A 275 -10.85 10.80 -18.72
CA LYS A 275 -10.88 11.11 -20.16
C LYS A 275 -10.49 9.88 -20.99
N ASN A 276 -11.25 9.61 -22.05
CA ASN A 276 -10.85 8.63 -23.05
C ASN A 276 -9.97 9.27 -24.14
N TYR A 277 -9.13 8.46 -24.77
CA TYR A 277 -8.19 8.82 -25.84
C TYR A 277 -8.40 7.93 -27.08
N ILE A 278 -9.60 7.39 -27.28
CA ILE A 278 -9.91 6.48 -28.40
C ILE A 278 -9.60 7.15 -29.76
N SER A 279 -9.89 8.44 -29.89
CA SER A 279 -9.64 9.17 -31.14
C SER A 279 -8.16 9.25 -31.54
N THR A 280 -7.24 9.17 -30.57
CA THR A 280 -5.79 9.21 -30.82
C THR A 280 -5.13 7.84 -30.72
N ASP A 281 -5.66 6.95 -29.88
CA ASP A 281 -5.02 5.67 -29.55
C ASP A 281 -5.70 4.46 -30.21
N GLY A 282 -6.92 4.62 -30.74
CA GLY A 282 -7.73 3.52 -31.25
C GLY A 282 -8.21 2.57 -30.16
N GLY A 283 -8.71 1.41 -30.59
CA GLY A 283 -9.27 0.37 -29.72
C GLY A 283 -10.55 0.78 -29.01
N THR A 284 -10.96 -0.04 -28.04
CA THR A 284 -12.08 0.24 -27.13
C THR A 284 -11.59 0.49 -25.71
N VAL A 285 -12.42 1.17 -24.93
CA VAL A 285 -12.18 1.46 -23.51
C VAL A 285 -13.41 1.07 -22.73
N GLY A 286 -13.23 0.45 -21.56
CA GLY A 286 -14.25 0.28 -20.54
C GLY A 286 -13.78 0.81 -19.18
N ILE A 287 -14.59 1.57 -18.47
CA ILE A 287 -14.30 1.99 -17.10
C ILE A 287 -15.57 2.01 -16.26
N VAL A 288 -15.49 1.47 -15.04
CA VAL A 288 -16.57 1.43 -14.06
C VAL A 288 -16.13 2.07 -12.75
N PHE A 289 -17.04 2.78 -12.08
CA PHE A 289 -16.80 3.42 -10.79
C PHE A 289 -17.77 2.88 -9.73
N LEU A 290 -17.28 2.02 -8.84
CA LEU A 290 -18.05 1.44 -7.75
C LEU A 290 -17.74 2.12 -6.42
N ASN A 291 -18.75 2.50 -5.65
CA ASN A 291 -18.59 3.05 -4.29
C ASN A 291 -17.54 4.17 -4.19
N SER A 292 -17.41 4.99 -5.24
CA SER A 292 -16.38 6.03 -5.35
C SER A 292 -16.99 7.42 -5.16
N LEU A 293 -16.25 8.32 -4.53
CA LEU A 293 -16.69 9.68 -4.26
C LEU A 293 -16.25 10.62 -5.38
N LYS A 294 -17.15 11.52 -5.79
CA LYS A 294 -16.92 12.52 -6.86
C LYS A 294 -16.48 11.90 -8.20
N ALA A 295 -16.79 10.63 -8.40
CA ALA A 295 -16.53 9.91 -9.64
C ALA A 295 -17.50 10.34 -10.75
N PRO A 296 -17.07 10.29 -12.03
CA PRO A 296 -17.97 10.45 -13.15
C PRO A 296 -18.81 9.19 -13.36
N ALA A 297 -19.69 9.20 -14.37
CA ALA A 297 -20.41 8.01 -14.79
C ALA A 297 -19.47 6.99 -15.46
N ASP A 298 -19.87 5.71 -15.41
CA ASP A 298 -19.24 4.63 -16.16
C ASP A 298 -19.19 4.96 -17.67
N TYR A 299 -18.22 4.39 -18.37
CA TYR A 299 -18.02 4.66 -19.78
C TYR A 299 -17.54 3.43 -20.55
N GLY A 300 -18.09 3.26 -21.76
CA GLY A 300 -17.61 2.32 -22.75
C GLY A 300 -17.99 0.87 -22.46
N GLU A 301 -17.06 -0.05 -22.72
CA GLU A 301 -17.29 -1.49 -22.59
C GLU A 301 -17.52 -1.93 -21.13
N ALA A 302 -18.23 -3.04 -20.96
CA ALA A 302 -18.44 -3.63 -19.64
C ALA A 302 -17.11 -4.08 -19.01
N VAL A 303 -16.92 -3.75 -17.73
CA VAL A 303 -15.71 -4.10 -16.98
C VAL A 303 -16.05 -5.13 -15.91
N THR A 304 -15.25 -6.19 -15.84
CA THR A 304 -15.41 -7.25 -14.83
C THR A 304 -14.59 -6.89 -13.59
N LYS A 305 -15.15 -7.16 -12.40
CA LYS A 305 -14.43 -7.06 -11.15
C LYS A 305 -13.24 -8.04 -11.13
N PRO A 306 -12.04 -7.62 -10.67
CA PRO A 306 -10.90 -8.53 -10.55
C PRO A 306 -11.17 -9.76 -9.68
N SER A 307 -10.57 -10.90 -10.04
CA SER A 307 -10.84 -12.21 -9.43
C SER A 307 -9.98 -12.56 -8.21
N TYR A 308 -8.86 -11.85 -8.00
CA TYR A 308 -8.02 -12.03 -6.81
C TYR A 308 -8.70 -11.51 -5.55
N THR A 309 -8.34 -12.07 -4.40
CA THR A 309 -8.80 -11.59 -3.10
C THR A 309 -8.08 -10.29 -2.73
N TYR A 310 -8.83 -9.32 -2.21
CA TYR A 310 -8.27 -8.08 -1.71
C TYR A 310 -9.12 -7.51 -0.57
N THR A 311 -8.50 -6.63 0.21
CA THR A 311 -9.11 -5.86 1.28
C THR A 311 -9.54 -4.48 0.78
N THR A 312 -10.62 -3.93 1.32
CA THR A 312 -11.11 -2.59 0.99
C THR A 312 -11.10 -1.70 2.23
N LEU A 313 -10.95 -0.39 2.00
CA LEU A 313 -11.11 0.65 3.02
C LEU A 313 -12.50 1.28 2.86
N PRO A 314 -13.18 1.67 3.95
CA PRO A 314 -14.38 2.48 3.86
C PRO A 314 -14.06 3.79 3.15
N VAL A 315 -14.72 4.06 2.01
CA VAL A 315 -14.43 5.25 1.19
C VAL A 315 -14.62 6.56 1.97
N ALA A 316 -15.51 6.58 2.97
CA ALA A 316 -15.76 7.74 3.83
C ALA A 316 -14.56 8.11 4.73
N ASP A 317 -13.74 7.13 5.10
CA ASP A 317 -12.56 7.33 5.97
C ASP A 317 -11.26 7.46 5.16
N LEU A 318 -11.36 7.30 3.83
CA LEU A 318 -10.21 7.16 2.95
C LEU A 318 -9.24 8.33 3.03
N ALA A 319 -9.77 9.57 2.98
CA ALA A 319 -8.94 10.77 3.06
C ALA A 319 -8.08 10.78 4.33
N GLY A 320 -8.65 10.39 5.48
CA GLY A 320 -7.94 10.36 6.76
C GLY A 320 -6.85 9.28 6.82
N TYR A 321 -7.06 8.13 6.19
CA TYR A 321 -6.07 7.06 6.16
C TYR A 321 -4.95 7.35 5.17
N ILE A 322 -5.31 7.73 3.95
CA ILE A 322 -4.35 7.91 2.84
C ILE A 322 -3.45 9.12 3.08
N THR A 323 -3.98 10.23 3.61
CA THR A 323 -3.20 11.46 3.82
C THR A 323 -2.44 11.52 5.15
N ASN A 324 -2.55 10.48 5.99
CA ASN A 324 -1.86 10.47 7.28
C ASN A 324 -0.34 10.51 7.08
N THR A 325 0.31 11.60 7.46
CA THR A 325 1.75 11.80 7.24
C THR A 325 2.64 10.85 8.06
N SER A 326 2.08 10.18 9.06
CA SER A 326 2.84 9.26 9.92
C SER A 326 2.86 7.83 9.38
N CYS A 327 1.82 7.43 8.64
CA CYS A 327 1.59 6.02 8.29
C CYS A 327 0.75 5.78 7.03
N GLY A 328 0.20 6.82 6.44
CA GLY A 328 -0.54 6.75 5.18
C GLY A 328 0.40 6.59 4.00
N SER A 329 -0.05 6.97 2.81
CA SER A 329 0.68 6.71 1.57
C SER A 329 1.96 7.53 1.48
N GLY A 330 3.01 6.92 0.93
CA GLY A 330 4.37 7.44 0.88
C GLY A 330 5.33 6.65 1.78
N ALA A 331 6.59 7.11 1.84
CA ALA A 331 7.66 6.47 2.61
C ALA A 331 7.53 6.73 4.12
N THR A 332 6.48 6.15 4.71
CA THR A 332 6.06 6.36 6.11
C THR A 332 6.33 5.15 7.01
N LEU A 333 6.78 4.02 6.44
CA LEU A 333 7.02 2.81 7.21
C LEU A 333 8.22 2.98 8.14
N GLN A 334 8.11 2.32 9.30
CA GLN A 334 9.21 2.15 10.22
C GLN A 334 9.94 0.85 9.86
N VAL A 335 11.20 0.97 9.46
CA VAL A 335 12.04 -0.16 9.05
C VAL A 335 13.28 -0.21 9.94
N SER A 336 13.49 -1.33 10.62
CA SER A 336 14.68 -1.53 11.43
C SER A 336 15.90 -1.89 10.58
N ALA A 337 17.10 -1.82 11.17
CA ALA A 337 18.33 -2.31 10.51
C ALA A 337 18.31 -3.81 10.18
N ALA A 338 17.38 -4.57 10.77
CA ALA A 338 17.14 -5.98 10.44
C ALA A 338 16.07 -6.17 9.35
N GLY A 339 15.59 -5.09 8.72
CA GLY A 339 14.55 -5.14 7.68
C GLY A 339 13.15 -5.41 8.21
N VAL A 340 12.92 -5.35 9.53
CA VAL A 340 11.59 -5.53 10.13
C VAL A 340 10.75 -4.28 9.88
N ILE A 341 9.61 -4.46 9.23
CA ILE A 341 8.67 -3.39 8.87
C ILE A 341 7.59 -3.26 9.93
N SER A 342 7.23 -2.03 10.26
CA SER A 342 6.12 -1.66 11.12
C SER A 342 5.57 -0.29 10.72
N THR A 343 4.50 0.14 11.40
CA THR A 343 3.88 1.45 11.21
C THR A 343 3.93 2.25 12.51
N SER A 344 4.02 3.58 12.41
CA SER A 344 3.96 4.48 13.56
C SER A 344 2.53 4.72 14.04
N CYS A 345 1.53 4.43 13.20
CA CYS A 345 0.14 4.51 13.60
C CYS A 345 -0.23 3.28 14.43
N THR A 346 -0.71 3.52 15.64
CA THR A 346 -1.34 2.47 16.43
C THR A 346 -2.51 1.91 15.65
N THR A 347 -2.48 0.61 15.35
CA THR A 347 -3.65 -0.18 14.97
C THR A 347 -4.55 -0.27 16.22
N ASN A 348 -5.16 0.85 16.60
CA ASN A 348 -6.08 0.90 17.72
C ASN A 348 -7.24 -0.05 17.38
N LEU A 349 -7.23 -1.20 18.07
CA LEU A 349 -8.07 -2.38 17.88
C LEU A 349 -7.48 -3.50 17.00
N GLY A 350 -6.23 -3.90 17.27
CA GLY A 350 -5.87 -5.29 17.50
C GLY A 350 -6.17 -6.30 16.39
N VAL A 351 -5.35 -6.30 15.34
CA VAL A 351 -4.94 -7.50 14.60
C VAL A 351 -3.50 -7.30 14.15
N THR A 352 -2.57 -7.16 15.10
CA THR A 352 -1.18 -7.45 14.75
C THR A 352 -1.05 -8.96 14.80
N GLU A 353 -0.95 -9.61 13.64
CA GLU A 353 -0.34 -10.94 13.56
C GLU A 353 1.14 -10.79 13.93
N ASN A 354 1.41 -10.62 15.22
CA ASN A 354 2.73 -10.89 15.74
C ASN A 354 2.91 -12.41 15.68
N THR A 355 3.95 -12.85 14.98
CA THR A 355 4.42 -14.23 14.83
C THR A 355 4.83 -14.92 16.15
N ASN A 356 4.48 -14.31 17.29
CA ASN A 356 4.83 -14.69 18.66
C ASN A 356 3.56 -14.80 19.55
N ASN A 357 2.46 -15.35 19.03
CA ASN A 357 1.25 -15.58 19.82
C ASN A 357 1.42 -16.78 20.76
N LEU A 358 0.84 -16.71 21.96
CA LEU A 358 0.68 -17.89 22.82
C LEU A 358 -0.35 -18.84 22.21
N ASP A 359 -0.07 -20.13 22.26
CA ASP A 359 -0.98 -21.19 21.85
C ASP A 359 -1.83 -21.66 23.06
N LEU A 360 -3.09 -21.22 23.10
CA LEU A 360 -4.03 -21.54 24.17
C LEU A 360 -5.49 -21.53 23.68
N LYS A 361 -6.34 -22.24 24.41
CA LYS A 361 -7.81 -22.24 24.28
C LYS A 361 -8.43 -21.61 25.52
N TYR A 362 -9.62 -21.03 25.38
CA TYR A 362 -10.34 -20.42 26.50
C TYR A 362 -11.84 -20.69 26.39
N TYR A 363 -12.48 -20.99 27.52
CA TYR A 363 -13.89 -21.36 27.54
C TYR A 363 -14.52 -21.31 28.95
N PRO A 364 -15.84 -21.15 29.06
CA PRO A 364 -16.71 -20.64 28.01
C PRO A 364 -16.45 -19.14 27.76
N THR A 365 -16.91 -18.62 26.62
CA THR A 365 -16.80 -17.18 26.29
C THR A 365 -17.92 -16.34 26.89
N VAL A 366 -18.93 -16.99 27.47
CA VAL A 366 -19.99 -16.38 28.28
C VAL A 366 -19.95 -17.07 29.64
N ILE A 367 -19.63 -16.34 30.70
CA ILE A 367 -19.34 -16.88 32.03
C ILE A 367 -20.27 -16.26 33.08
N ASP A 368 -20.67 -17.07 34.07
CA ASP A 368 -21.25 -16.56 35.31
C ASP A 368 -20.17 -16.22 36.34
N SER A 369 -19.08 -16.98 36.38
CA SER A 369 -18.00 -16.72 37.33
C SER A 369 -16.66 -17.30 36.91
N LEU A 370 -16.61 -18.43 36.21
CA LEU A 370 -15.35 -19.10 35.88
C LEU A 370 -15.00 -18.98 34.40
N LEU A 371 -13.77 -18.59 34.13
CA LEU A 371 -13.14 -18.61 32.81
C LEU A 371 -11.98 -19.62 32.84
N ASN A 372 -12.03 -20.65 31.98
CA ASN A 372 -10.94 -21.59 31.79
C ASN A 372 -10.00 -21.07 30.71
N VAL A 373 -8.70 -21.29 30.92
CA VAL A 373 -7.65 -21.06 29.93
C VAL A 373 -6.74 -22.28 29.91
N GLN A 374 -6.80 -23.03 28.82
CA GLN A 374 -5.99 -24.22 28.55
C GLN A 374 -4.80 -23.81 27.69
N PHE A 375 -3.60 -23.86 28.26
CA PHE A 375 -2.36 -23.64 27.52
C PHE A 375 -1.99 -24.89 26.73
N SER A 376 -1.29 -24.74 25.61
CA SER A 376 -0.76 -25.91 24.88
C SER A 376 0.51 -26.46 25.53
N ASN A 377 0.94 -27.63 25.08
CA ASN A 377 2.17 -28.27 25.55
C ASN A 377 3.46 -27.50 25.23
N LYS A 378 3.39 -26.42 24.42
CA LYS A 378 4.52 -25.56 24.07
C LYS A 378 4.68 -24.37 25.02
N GLU A 379 3.68 -24.11 25.87
CA GLU A 379 3.64 -22.91 26.70
C GLU A 379 4.06 -23.18 28.13
N ASN A 380 5.08 -22.47 28.61
CA ASN A 380 5.51 -22.49 30.00
C ASN A 380 6.11 -21.13 30.40
N GLY A 381 6.18 -20.86 31.70
CA GLY A 381 6.77 -19.64 32.25
C GLY A 381 5.78 -18.80 33.06
N THR A 382 6.21 -17.60 33.48
CA THR A 382 5.36 -16.71 34.28
C THR A 382 4.40 -15.92 33.39
N ALA A 383 3.11 -16.24 33.48
CA ALA A 383 2.04 -15.54 32.79
C ALA A 383 1.56 -14.31 33.58
N ILE A 384 1.53 -13.17 32.90
CA ILE A 384 0.84 -11.96 33.31
C ILE A 384 -0.56 -11.99 32.70
N ILE A 385 -1.58 -12.11 33.54
CA ILE A 385 -2.98 -12.13 33.12
C ILE A 385 -3.58 -10.77 33.49
N SER A 386 -4.16 -10.07 32.53
CA SER A 386 -4.82 -8.77 32.74
C SER A 386 -6.18 -8.77 32.07
N ILE A 387 -7.20 -8.32 32.78
CA ILE A 387 -8.56 -8.19 32.24
C ILE A 387 -8.96 -6.72 32.25
N PHE A 388 -9.55 -6.29 31.15
CA PHE A 388 -9.97 -4.92 30.91
C PHE A 388 -11.48 -4.89 30.67
N SER A 389 -12.15 -3.86 31.21
CA SER A 389 -13.54 -3.55 30.87
C SER A 389 -13.66 -3.10 29.41
N ALA A 390 -14.89 -3.04 28.89
CA ALA A 390 -15.18 -2.48 27.57
C ALA A 390 -14.71 -1.01 27.39
N SER A 391 -14.55 -0.26 28.48
CA SER A 391 -14.02 1.11 28.48
C SER A 391 -12.49 1.18 28.51
N GLY A 392 -11.80 0.03 28.50
CA GLY A 392 -10.33 -0.06 28.55
C GLY A 392 -9.72 0.00 29.95
N SER A 393 -10.52 0.09 31.01
CA SER A 393 -10.01 0.10 32.39
C SER A 393 -9.57 -1.30 32.80
N LYS A 394 -8.36 -1.45 33.35
CA LYS A 394 -7.91 -2.73 33.92
C LYS A 394 -8.69 -3.03 35.20
N VAL A 395 -9.43 -4.13 35.21
CA VAL A 395 -10.32 -4.53 36.32
C VAL A 395 -9.80 -5.74 37.10
N TYR A 396 -8.87 -6.51 36.52
CA TYR A 396 -8.22 -7.64 37.18
C TYR A 396 -6.80 -7.81 36.64
N SER A 397 -5.89 -8.25 37.51
CA SER A 397 -4.53 -8.63 37.13
C SER A 397 -4.03 -9.73 38.04
N SER A 398 -3.33 -10.72 37.48
CA SER A 398 -2.63 -11.75 38.26
C SER A 398 -1.35 -12.19 37.57
N LEU A 399 -0.44 -12.74 38.37
CA LEU A 399 0.79 -13.40 37.94
C LEU A 399 0.67 -14.87 38.30
N LYS A 400 0.88 -15.77 37.32
CA LYS A 400 0.83 -17.22 37.56
C LYS A 400 1.94 -17.92 36.79
N ASN A 401 2.65 -18.83 37.45
CA ASN A 401 3.56 -19.74 36.75
C ASN A 401 2.74 -20.83 36.06
N ILE A 402 2.95 -20.99 34.75
CA ILE A 402 2.24 -21.91 33.88
C ILE A 402 3.18 -23.04 33.48
N ASN A 403 2.72 -24.27 33.66
CA ASN A 403 3.36 -25.46 33.13
C ASN A 403 2.81 -25.81 31.74
N SER A 404 3.57 -26.60 30.98
CA SER A 404 3.13 -27.11 29.68
C SER A 404 1.81 -27.86 29.79
N ASP A 405 0.86 -27.56 28.91
CA ASP A 405 -0.47 -28.18 28.86
C ASP A 405 -1.35 -27.95 30.12
N GLU A 406 -1.04 -26.93 30.91
CA GLU A 406 -1.82 -26.60 32.12
C GLU A 406 -3.16 -25.93 31.77
N ASN A 407 -4.25 -26.37 32.43
CA ASN A 407 -5.51 -25.63 32.49
C ASN A 407 -5.55 -24.74 33.73
N ILE A 408 -5.93 -23.47 33.58
CA ILE A 408 -6.13 -22.57 34.70
C ILE A 408 -7.58 -22.07 34.74
N GLU A 409 -8.11 -21.95 35.96
CA GLU A 409 -9.43 -21.38 36.21
C GLU A 409 -9.27 -19.98 36.81
N LEU A 410 -9.91 -19.00 36.17
CA LEU A 410 -9.95 -17.62 36.63
C LEU A 410 -11.34 -17.32 37.20
N ASN A 411 -11.41 -17.02 38.50
CA ASN A 411 -12.66 -16.63 39.16
C ASN A 411 -12.95 -15.13 38.97
N MET A 412 -13.90 -14.87 38.10
CA MET A 412 -14.42 -13.57 37.66
C MET A 412 -15.78 -13.23 38.28
N GLY A 413 -16.19 -13.92 39.35
CA GLY A 413 -17.47 -13.68 40.02
C GLY A 413 -17.65 -12.24 40.52
N ASN A 414 -16.55 -11.56 40.82
CA ASN A 414 -16.55 -10.17 41.29
C ASN A 414 -16.66 -9.12 40.16
N LEU A 415 -16.63 -9.53 38.89
CA LEU A 415 -16.83 -8.62 37.78
C LEU A 415 -18.32 -8.30 37.61
N ALA A 416 -18.61 -7.05 37.28
CA ALA A 416 -19.96 -6.63 36.88
C ALA A 416 -20.36 -7.32 35.56
N LYS A 417 -21.66 -7.36 35.26
CA LYS A 417 -22.16 -7.88 33.98
C LYS A 417 -21.64 -7.01 32.84
N GLY A 418 -21.12 -7.62 31.78
CA GLY A 418 -20.60 -6.88 30.63
C GLY A 418 -19.54 -7.61 29.82
N ASN A 419 -18.96 -6.89 28.85
CA ASN A 419 -17.92 -7.39 27.96
C ASN A 419 -16.52 -7.09 28.52
N TYR A 420 -15.65 -8.09 28.45
CA TYR A 420 -14.28 -8.01 28.96
C TYR A 420 -13.27 -8.50 27.93
N ILE A 421 -12.07 -7.93 27.99
CA ILE A 421 -10.91 -8.36 27.20
C ILE A 421 -9.89 -8.95 28.17
N CYS A 422 -9.50 -10.21 27.95
CA CYS A 422 -8.40 -10.85 28.65
C CYS A 422 -7.14 -10.77 27.79
N LYS A 423 -6.04 -10.28 28.38
CA LYS A 423 -4.69 -10.31 27.83
C LYS A 423 -3.84 -11.23 28.70
N ILE A 424 -3.21 -12.22 28.09
CA ILE A 424 -2.23 -13.10 28.72
C ILE A 424 -0.89 -12.87 28.04
N GLN A 425 0.17 -12.72 28.83
CA GLN A 425 1.52 -12.49 28.35
C GLN A 425 2.50 -13.41 29.08
N ILE A 426 3.34 -14.15 28.35
CA ILE A 426 4.51 -14.88 28.88
C ILE A 426 5.72 -14.35 28.12
N ASP A 427 6.68 -13.76 28.84
CA ASP A 427 7.80 -13.03 28.25
C ASP A 427 7.32 -11.98 27.22
N ASN A 428 7.74 -12.11 25.96
CA ASN A 428 7.36 -11.23 24.85
C ASN A 428 6.18 -11.76 24.01
N ARG A 429 5.58 -12.89 24.42
CA ARG A 429 4.50 -13.57 23.68
C ARG A 429 3.16 -13.25 24.32
N ILE A 430 2.16 -12.94 23.51
CA ILE A 430 0.88 -12.42 23.98
C ILE A 430 -0.28 -13.19 23.33
N LYS A 431 -1.36 -13.37 24.07
CA LYS A 431 -2.68 -13.72 23.51
C LYS A 431 -3.74 -12.80 24.10
N THR A 432 -4.63 -12.30 23.26
CA THR A 432 -5.77 -11.49 23.69
C THR A 432 -7.06 -12.12 23.20
N PHE A 433 -8.08 -12.16 24.05
CA PHE A 433 -9.39 -12.70 23.71
C PHE A 433 -10.51 -12.02 24.50
N LYS A 434 -11.77 -12.23 24.07
CA LYS A 434 -12.97 -11.62 24.65
C LYS A 434 -13.81 -12.65 25.39
N PHE A 435 -14.44 -12.22 26.48
CA PHE A 435 -15.50 -12.98 27.15
C PHE A 435 -16.59 -12.05 27.71
N ILE A 436 -17.77 -12.59 27.96
CA ILE A 436 -18.95 -11.90 28.49
C ILE A 436 -19.23 -12.41 29.90
N LYS A 437 -19.40 -11.49 30.85
CA LYS A 437 -19.89 -11.80 32.19
C LYS A 437 -21.41 -11.60 32.22
N ASN A 438 -22.14 -12.68 32.51
CA ASN A 438 -23.60 -12.68 32.62
C ASN A 438 -24.12 -12.20 33.96
#